data_AF-D3T080-F1
#
_entry.id   AF-D3T080-F1
#
_cell.length_a   1.000
_cell.length_b   1.000
_cell.length_c   1.000
_cell.angle_alpha   90.00
_cell.angle_beta   90.00
_cell.angle_gamma   90.00
#
_symmetry.space_group_name_H-M   'P 1'
#
loop_
_entity.id
_entity.type
_entity.pdbx_description
1 polymer ?
#
loop_
_entity_poly.entity_id
_entity_poly.type
_entity_poly.pdbx_seq_one_letter_code
_entity_poly.pdbx_strand_id
1 'polypeptide(L)'
;MSDRDSNLDPDAGTDQDPTEKPTHDAEEAQQEGAQMARNWIAIAVVSILVLLLLVIGMMQATGLVDVFAPIADTQTQQWGAFAVLALIVLAIAGWSWTTLAR
;
A
#
# COMPACT_ATOMS: atom_id res chain seq x y z
N MET A 1 69.61 -14.13 3.09
CA MET A 1 69.19 -12.76 3.43
C MET A 1 68.82 -12.08 2.12
N SER A 2 67.67 -11.46 1.88
CA SER A 2 66.37 -11.39 2.56
C SER A 2 65.42 -10.73 1.54
N ASP A 3 65.05 -11.45 0.48
CA ASP A 3 64.14 -10.93 -0.55
C ASP A 3 62.75 -11.53 -0.36
N ARG A 4 62.14 -11.27 0.80
CA ARG A 4 60.78 -11.77 1.09
C ARG A 4 59.73 -10.74 1.50
N ASP A 5 60.06 -9.48 1.80
CA ASP A 5 59.12 -8.64 2.56
C ASP A 5 58.88 -7.22 2.00
N SER A 6 59.08 -6.94 0.71
CA SER A 6 58.89 -5.56 0.19
C SER A 6 57.61 -5.30 -0.61
N ASN A 7 56.72 -6.29 -0.78
CA ASN A 7 55.40 -6.05 -1.37
C ASN A 7 54.30 -6.14 -0.31
N LEU A 8 54.50 -5.39 0.79
CA LEU A 8 53.45 -5.12 1.76
C LEU A 8 52.48 -4.14 1.08
N ASP A 9 51.36 -4.68 0.63
CA ASP A 9 50.23 -3.92 0.14
C ASP A 9 49.84 -2.86 1.20
N PRO A 10 49.90 -1.55 0.89
CA PRO A 10 49.49 -0.51 1.84
C PRO A 10 48.00 -0.55 2.17
N ASP A 11 47.20 -1.40 1.51
CA ASP A 11 45.77 -1.55 1.77
C ASP A 11 45.44 -2.62 2.84
N ALA A 12 46.44 -3.16 3.53
CA ALA A 12 46.27 -4.07 4.69
C ALA A 12 45.75 -3.36 5.96
N GLY A 13 44.83 -2.42 5.81
CA GLY A 13 44.47 -1.47 6.86
C GLY A 13 43.00 -1.06 6.93
N THR A 14 42.09 -1.66 6.17
CA THR A 14 40.64 -1.43 6.38
C THR A 14 39.78 -2.57 5.84
N ASP A 15 40.05 -3.80 6.27
CA ASP A 15 38.98 -4.80 6.40
C ASP A 15 38.08 -4.36 7.58
N GLN A 16 37.35 -3.26 7.38
CA GLN A 16 36.11 -3.03 8.11
C GLN A 16 35.12 -4.03 7.53
N ASP A 17 35.08 -5.19 8.15
CA ASP A 17 33.96 -6.12 8.05
C ASP A 17 32.66 -5.28 8.09
N PRO A 18 31.85 -5.20 7.02
CA PRO A 18 30.68 -4.32 6.96
C PRO A 18 29.52 -4.85 7.83
N THR A 19 29.84 -5.63 8.87
CA THR A 19 28.92 -6.35 9.73
C THR A 19 28.67 -5.66 11.07
N GLU A 20 29.37 -4.57 11.39
CA GLU A 20 29.11 -3.75 12.58
C GLU A 20 28.32 -2.48 12.25
N LYS A 21 27.08 -2.65 11.76
CA LYS A 21 26.06 -1.64 12.04
C LYS A 21 25.50 -1.93 13.43
N PRO A 22 25.53 -0.97 14.37
CA PRO A 22 24.93 -1.15 15.67
C PRO A 22 23.48 -1.60 15.49
N THR A 23 23.07 -2.58 16.29
CA THR A 23 21.73 -3.19 16.41
C THR A 23 20.64 -2.19 16.85
N HIS A 24 20.73 -0.94 16.41
CA HIS A 24 19.70 0.09 16.47
C HIS A 24 18.77 0.05 15.24
N ASP A 25 19.14 -0.67 14.18
CA ASP A 25 18.30 -0.82 12.99
C ASP A 25 17.03 -1.63 13.27
N ALA A 26 16.98 -2.49 14.29
CA ALA A 26 15.83 -3.37 14.50
C ALA A 26 14.59 -2.66 15.07
N GLU A 27 14.77 -1.65 15.94
CA GLU A 27 13.65 -0.86 16.49
C GLU A 27 13.25 0.27 15.53
N GLU A 28 14.22 0.85 14.82
CA GLU A 28 13.97 1.88 13.79
C GLU A 28 13.31 1.26 12.54
N ALA A 29 13.77 0.09 12.08
CA ALA A 29 13.12 -0.65 10.98
C ALA A 29 11.73 -1.19 11.33
N GLN A 30 11.43 -1.44 12.61
CA GLN A 30 10.06 -1.80 13.03
C GLN A 30 9.10 -0.61 12.93
N GLN A 31 9.56 0.60 13.27
CA GLN A 31 8.76 1.81 13.14
C GLN A 31 8.59 2.22 11.68
N GLU A 32 9.65 2.14 10.87
CA GLU A 32 9.58 2.35 9.41
C GLU A 32 8.71 1.28 8.72
N GLY A 33 8.85 0.02 9.14
CA GLY A 33 8.06 -1.10 8.64
C GLY A 33 6.57 -0.99 8.99
N ALA A 34 6.22 -0.48 10.17
CA ALA A 34 4.82 -0.24 10.55
C ALA A 34 4.19 0.89 9.72
N GLN A 35 4.96 1.93 9.38
CA GLN A 35 4.53 3.00 8.47
C GLN A 35 4.31 2.45 7.05
N MET A 36 5.24 1.64 6.54
CA MET A 36 5.08 0.97 5.23
C MET A 36 3.90 0.00 5.22
N ALA A 37 3.71 -0.80 6.26
CA ALA A 37 2.59 -1.73 6.36
C ALA A 37 1.24 -1.00 6.36
N ARG A 38 1.13 0.15 7.05
CA ARG A 38 -0.08 1.00 7.02
C ARG A 38 -0.39 1.51 5.61
N ASN A 39 0.64 1.93 4.87
CA ASN A 39 0.49 2.36 3.48
C ASN A 39 0.00 1.24 2.57
N TRP A 40 0.52 0.02 2.73
CA TRP A 40 0.09 -1.16 1.97
C TRP A 40 -1.36 -1.58 2.29
N ILE A 41 -1.76 -1.49 3.56
CA ILE A 41 -3.14 -1.77 3.98
C ILE A 41 -4.12 -0.82 3.30
N ALA A 42 -3.79 0.46 3.20
CA ALA A 42 -4.66 1.44 2.55
C ALA A 42 -4.89 1.09 1.06
N ILE A 43 -3.83 0.71 0.34
CA ILE A 43 -3.91 0.26 -1.06
C ILE A 43 -4.76 -1.01 -1.18
N ALA A 44 -4.56 -1.98 -0.29
CA ALA A 44 -5.33 -3.23 -0.28
C ALA A 44 -6.83 -2.96 -0.06
N VAL A 45 -7.17 -2.11 0.91
CA VAL A 45 -8.57 -1.74 1.22
C VAL A 45 -9.21 -1.04 0.02
N VAL A 46 -8.56 -0.05 -0.58
CA VAL A 46 -9.08 0.63 -1.78
C VAL A 46 -9.30 -0.34 -2.93
N SER A 47 -8.37 -1.27 -3.16
CA SER A 47 -8.50 -2.28 -4.23
C SER A 47 -9.71 -3.18 -4.00
N ILE A 48 -9.94 -3.62 -2.76
CA ILE A 48 -11.12 -4.42 -2.40
C ILE A 48 -12.41 -3.61 -2.63
N LEU A 49 -12.45 -2.34 -2.20
CA LEU A 49 -13.63 -1.49 -2.37
C LEU A 49 -13.97 -1.25 -3.85
N VAL A 50 -12.97 -1.02 -4.70
CA VAL A 50 -13.17 -0.87 -6.15
C VAL A 50 -13.69 -2.15 -6.78
N LEU A 51 -13.13 -3.31 -6.40
CA LEU A 51 -13.59 -4.60 -6.89
C LEU A 51 -15.04 -4.87 -6.47
N LEU A 52 -15.40 -4.55 -5.22
CA LEU A 52 -16.77 -4.65 -4.73
C LEU A 52 -17.72 -3.72 -5.50
N LEU A 53 -17.33 -2.48 -5.76
CA LEU A 53 -18.11 -1.57 -6.60
C LEU A 53 -18.37 -2.15 -8.00
N LEU A 54 -17.35 -2.75 -8.61
CA LEU A 54 -17.50 -3.40 -9.92
C LEU A 54 -18.48 -4.55 -9.87
N VAL A 55 -18.36 -5.44 -8.88
CA VAL A 55 -19.26 -6.58 -8.71
C VAL A 55 -20.69 -6.12 -8.46
N ILE A 56 -20.90 -5.15 -7.56
CA ILE A 56 -22.22 -4.59 -7.27
C ILE A 56 -22.81 -3.92 -8.51
N GLY A 57 -22.01 -3.14 -9.25
CA GLY A 57 -22.44 -2.50 -10.49
C GLY A 57 -22.84 -3.51 -11.56
N MET A 58 -22.09 -4.59 -11.74
CA MET A 58 -22.45 -5.68 -12.66
C MET A 58 -23.71 -6.42 -12.22
N MET A 59 -23.86 -6.70 -10.92
CA MET A 59 -25.07 -7.34 -10.38
C MET A 59 -26.32 -6.49 -10.58
N GLN A 60 -26.20 -5.16 -10.43
CA GLN A 60 -27.29 -4.23 -10.73
C GLN A 60 -27.57 -4.12 -12.23
N ALA A 61 -26.53 -4.05 -13.07
CA ALA A 61 -26.69 -3.97 -14.52
C ALA A 61 -27.37 -5.22 -15.10
N THR A 62 -27.15 -6.39 -14.50
CA THR A 62 -27.79 -7.65 -14.90
C THR A 62 -29.17 -7.86 -14.28
N GLY A 63 -29.59 -7.01 -13.34
CA GLY A 63 -30.85 -7.16 -12.60
C GLY A 63 -30.88 -8.39 -11.68
N LEU A 64 -29.72 -8.99 -11.39
CA LEU A 64 -29.62 -10.15 -10.51
C LEU A 64 -29.85 -9.79 -9.04
N VAL A 65 -29.54 -8.55 -8.64
CA VAL A 65 -29.64 -8.10 -7.25
C VAL A 65 -30.10 -6.64 -7.17
N ASP A 66 -31.18 -6.40 -6.42
CA ASP A 66 -31.66 -5.06 -6.04
C ASP A 66 -31.07 -4.63 -4.69
N VAL A 67 -29.77 -4.36 -4.65
CA VAL A 67 -29.05 -3.97 -3.41
C VAL A 67 -29.64 -2.70 -2.78
N PHE A 68 -30.16 -1.80 -3.61
CA PHE A 68 -30.72 -0.50 -3.17
C PHE A 68 -32.25 -0.45 -3.18
N ALA A 69 -32.96 -1.57 -3.37
CA ALA A 69 -34.43 -1.60 -3.28
C ALA A 69 -35.00 -0.94 -2.01
N PRO A 70 -34.39 -1.04 -0.81
CA PRO A 70 -34.94 -0.40 0.39
C PRO A 70 -34.91 1.14 0.39
N ILE A 71 -34.08 1.74 -0.46
CA ILE A 71 -33.79 3.19 -0.48
C ILE A 71 -34.04 3.84 -1.84
N ALA A 72 -34.29 3.03 -2.88
CA ALA A 72 -34.54 3.48 -4.24
C ALA A 72 -35.49 2.51 -4.95
N ASP A 73 -36.71 2.99 -5.21
CA ASP A 73 -37.80 2.20 -5.82
C ASP A 73 -37.69 2.13 -7.36
N THR A 74 -36.90 3.01 -7.96
CA THR A 74 -36.74 3.09 -9.43
C THR A 74 -35.31 2.80 -9.86
N GLN A 75 -35.15 2.19 -11.04
CA GLN A 75 -33.83 1.87 -11.61
C GLN A 75 -32.93 3.10 -11.68
N THR A 76 -33.45 4.27 -12.06
CA THR A 76 -32.69 5.53 -12.11
C THR A 76 -32.23 5.98 -10.72
N GLN A 77 -33.07 5.84 -9.69
CA GLN A 77 -32.66 6.16 -8.32
C GLN A 77 -31.62 5.18 -7.79
N GLN A 78 -31.69 3.89 -8.15
CA GLN A 78 -30.68 2.91 -7.76
C GLN A 78 -29.31 3.22 -8.36
N TRP A 79 -29.27 3.63 -9.63
CA TRP A 79 -28.05 4.13 -10.27
C TRP A 79 -27.54 5.42 -9.61
N GLY A 80 -28.45 6.29 -9.16
CA GLY A 80 -28.11 7.45 -8.35
C GLY A 80 -27.45 7.08 -7.02
N ALA A 81 -28.03 6.14 -6.27
CA ALA A 81 -27.47 5.63 -5.02
C ALA A 81 -26.10 4.95 -5.23
N PHE A 82 -25.98 4.16 -6.30
CA PHE A 82 -24.70 3.57 -6.71
C PHE A 82 -23.64 4.63 -7.02
N ALA A 83 -23.99 5.69 -7.76
CA ALA A 83 -23.08 6.78 -8.06
C ALA A 83 -22.60 7.50 -6.79
N VAL A 84 -23.50 7.74 -5.83
CA VAL A 84 -23.12 8.32 -4.52
C VAL A 84 -22.16 7.40 -3.77
N LEU A 85 -22.43 6.09 -3.73
CA LEU A 85 -21.52 5.12 -3.13
C LEU A 85 -20.13 5.13 -3.81
N ALA A 86 -20.11 5.14 -5.14
CA ALA A 86 -18.88 5.21 -5.92
C ALA A 86 -18.08 6.49 -5.60
N LEU A 87 -18.75 7.64 -5.48
CA LEU A 87 -18.11 8.90 -5.08
C LEU A 87 -17.52 8.82 -3.66
N ILE A 88 -18.21 8.18 -2.71
CA ILE A 88 -17.68 7.99 -1.35
C ILE A 88 -16.40 7.15 -1.38
N VAL A 89 -16.40 6.04 -2.13
CA VAL A 89 -15.21 5.20 -2.28
C VAL A 89 -14.06 5.97 -2.95
N LEU A 90 -14.35 6.74 -4.00
CA LEU A 90 -13.36 7.58 -4.68
C LEU A 90 -12.82 8.68 -3.75
N ALA A 91 -13.65 9.27 -2.89
CA ALA A 91 -13.21 10.23 -1.89
C ALA A 91 -12.27 9.59 -0.86
N ILE A 92 -12.58 8.38 -0.39
CA ILE A 92 -11.71 7.61 0.52
C ILE A 92 -10.38 7.27 -0.17
N ALA A 93 -10.43 6.80 -1.42
CA ALA A 93 -9.25 6.45 -2.20
C ALA A 93 -8.37 7.68 -2.49
N GLY A 94 -8.97 8.79 -2.92
CA GLY A 94 -8.28 10.05 -3.17
C GLY A 94 -7.68 10.63 -1.88
N TRP A 95 -8.42 10.61 -0.78
CA TRP A 95 -7.90 11.06 0.52
C TRP A 95 -6.75 10.19 0.99
N SER A 96 -6.85 8.86 0.84
CA SER A 96 -5.76 7.92 1.11
C SER A 96 -4.48 8.35 0.40
N TRP A 97 -4.54 8.62 -0.91
CA TRP A 97 -3.37 9.10 -1.66
C TRP A 97 -2.83 10.45 -1.18
N THR A 98 -3.68 11.40 -0.79
CA THR A 98 -3.20 12.67 -0.22
C THR A 98 -2.50 12.51 1.13
N THR A 99 -2.90 11.50 1.92
CA THR A 99 -2.22 11.17 3.19
C THR A 99 -0.93 10.39 2.99
N LEU A 100 -0.83 9.61 1.90
CA LEU A 100 0.36 8.85 1.51
C LEU A 100 1.43 9.72 0.84
N ALA A 101 1.02 10.75 0.10
CA ALA A 101 1.91 11.64 -0.64
C ALA A 101 2.52 12.77 0.21
N ARG A 102 2.14 12.86 1.49
CA ARG A 102 2.62 13.87 2.44
C ARG A 102 3.56 13.24 3.46
#